data_AF-A0A382YCG7-F1
#
_entry.id   AF-A0A382YCG7-F1
#
_cell.length_a   1.000
_cell.length_b   1.000
_cell.length_c   1.000
_cell.angle_alpha   90.00
_cell.angle_beta   90.00
_cell.angle_gamma   90.00
#
_symmetry.space_group_name_H-M   'P 1'
#
loop_
_entity.id
_entity.type
_entity.pdbx_description
1 polymer ?
#
loop_
_entity_poly.entity_id
_entity_poly.type
_entity_poly.pdbx_seq_one_letter_code
_entity_poly.pdbx_strand_id
1 'polypeptide(L)' 'PGEALPNIGYYLKRKMKGQHNFLFGLTNDALGYILTKEDWNSFERYDYVTRTSLGESTAGILIRESLSLVEEAATK' A
#
# COMPACT_ATOMS: atom_id res chain seq x y z
N PRO A 1 -4.78 6.29 -1.46
CA PRO A 1 -5.89 6.33 -2.43
C PRO A 1 -6.47 4.94 -2.77
N GLY A 2 -6.78 4.13 -1.75
CA GLY A 2 -7.26 2.75 -1.95
C GLY A 2 -7.11 1.89 -0.70
N GLU A 3 -7.31 0.59 -0.87
CA GLU A 3 -7.28 -0.43 0.19
C GLU A 3 -6.02 -1.29 0.07
N ALA A 4 -4.92 -0.85 0.68
CA ALA A 4 -3.68 -1.62 0.70
C ALA A 4 -3.79 -2.83 1.63
N LEU A 5 -3.30 -3.98 1.16
CA LEU A 5 -3.28 -5.19 1.97
C LEU A 5 -2.40 -5.05 3.23
N PRO A 6 -2.66 -5.84 4.29
CA PRO A 6 -1.99 -5.68 5.58
C PRO A 6 -0.45 -5.78 5.51
N ASN A 7 0.10 -6.64 4.67
CA ASN A 7 1.55 -6.78 4.47
C ASN A 7 2.21 -5.45 4.06
N ILE A 8 1.59 -4.72 3.13
CA ILE A 8 2.03 -3.39 2.68
C ILE A 8 1.95 -2.39 3.83
N GLY A 9 0.81 -2.35 4.54
CA GLY A 9 0.62 -1.45 5.67
C GLY A 9 1.62 -1.68 6.81
N TYR A 10 1.86 -2.94 7.18
CA TYR A 10 2.86 -3.31 8.18
C TYR A 10 4.28 -2.95 7.74
N TYR A 11 4.61 -3.17 6.46
CA TYR A 11 5.91 -2.80 5.93
C TYR A 11 6.15 -1.28 6.05
N LEU A 12 5.20 -0.46 5.63
CA LEU A 12 5.29 1.00 5.72
C LEU A 12 5.38 1.48 7.17
N LYS A 13 4.50 0.98 8.07
CA LYS A 13 4.50 1.38 9.48
C LYS A 13 5.82 1.11 10.21
N ARG A 14 6.55 0.05 9.84
CA ARG A 14 7.88 -0.26 10.40
C ARG A 14 8.98 0.69 9.92
N LYS A 15 8.75 1.42 8.84
CA LYS A 15 9.70 2.38 8.26
C LYS A 15 9.42 3.82 8.68
N MET A 16 8.21 4.10 9.18
CA MET A 16 7.84 5.39 9.73
C MET A 16 8.54 5.64 11.08
N LYS A 17 8.97 6.89 11.31
CA LYS A 17 9.81 7.29 12.46
C LYS A 17 9.03 7.90 13.64
N GLY A 18 7.71 8.08 13.51
CA GLY A 18 6.87 8.65 14.55
C GLY A 18 6.62 7.69 15.72
N GLN A 19 6.30 8.25 16.90
CA GLN A 19 5.89 7.46 18.08
C GLN A 19 4.54 6.76 17.87
N HIS A 20 3.61 7.44 17.17
CA HIS A 20 2.28 6.93 16.85
C HIS A 20 2.04 7.02 15.34
N ASN A 21 2.39 5.95 14.63
CA ASN A 21 2.26 5.89 13.17
C ASN A 21 0.84 5.50 12.75
N PHE A 22 0.18 6.38 12.00
CA PHE A 22 -1.11 6.15 11.36
C PHE A 22 -0.95 6.00 9.85
N LEU A 23 -1.67 5.04 9.27
CA LEU A 23 -1.80 4.87 7.83
C LEU A 23 -3.28 4.95 7.50
N PHE A 24 -3.67 5.92 6.69
CA PHE A 24 -5.06 6.12 6.28
C PHE A 24 -5.24 5.56 4.87
N GLY A 25 -6.02 4.48 4.75
CA GLY A 25 -6.53 4.00 3.47
C GLY A 25 -7.68 4.87 2.97
N LEU A 26 -8.09 4.66 1.71
CA LEU A 26 -9.25 5.33 1.10
C LEU A 26 -9.26 6.87 1.20
N THR A 27 -8.10 7.50 1.34
CA THR A 27 -7.96 8.96 1.30
C THR A 27 -7.75 9.46 -0.12
N ASN A 28 -8.37 10.59 -0.45
CA ASN A 28 -8.25 11.35 -1.71
C ASN A 28 -8.73 10.64 -2.98
N ASP A 29 -8.86 9.30 -2.98
CA ASP A 29 -9.38 8.50 -4.09
C ASP A 29 -9.69 7.06 -3.61
N ALA A 30 -10.38 6.28 -4.45
CA ALA A 30 -10.84 4.91 -4.20
C ALA A 30 -10.42 3.95 -5.32
N LEU A 31 -9.11 3.73 -5.48
CA LEU A 31 -8.53 2.88 -6.54
C LEU A 31 -8.71 1.36 -6.32
N GLY A 32 -9.64 0.96 -5.45
CA GLY A 32 -9.85 -0.43 -5.06
C GLY A 32 -8.71 -1.00 -4.22
N TYR A 33 -8.54 -2.31 -4.29
CA TYR A 33 -7.49 -3.01 -3.54
C TYR A 33 -6.11 -2.81 -4.12
N ILE A 34 -5.09 -2.86 -3.26
CA ILE A 34 -3.69 -2.77 -3.64
C ILE A 34 -2.96 -3.97 -3.05
N LEU A 35 -2.54 -4.90 -3.90
CA LEU A 35 -1.80 -6.11 -3.55
C LEU A 35 -0.36 -6.03 -4.04
N THR A 36 0.54 -6.73 -3.36
CA THR A 36 1.91 -6.90 -3.88
C THR A 36 1.90 -7.82 -5.10
N LYS A 37 3.00 -7.79 -5.87
CA LYS A 37 3.14 -8.65 -7.05
C LYS A 37 3.03 -10.13 -6.70
N GLU A 38 3.54 -10.52 -5.53
CA GLU A 38 3.51 -11.88 -5.02
C GLU A 38 2.09 -12.36 -4.66
N ASP A 39 1.20 -11.43 -4.33
CA ASP A 39 -0.21 -11.69 -4.01
C ASP A 39 -1.10 -11.66 -5.28
N TRP A 40 -0.59 -11.19 -6.42
CA TRP A 40 -1.37 -11.04 -7.64
C TRP A 40 -1.71 -12.40 -8.27
N ASN A 41 -3.01 -12.73 -8.36
CA ASN A 41 -3.49 -14.04 -8.86
C ASN A 41 -2.83 -15.26 -8.17
N SER A 42 -2.35 -15.12 -6.93
CA SER A 42 -1.61 -16.19 -6.24
C SER A 42 -2.50 -17.26 -5.63
N PHE A 43 -3.76 -16.91 -5.34
CA PHE A 43 -4.78 -17.80 -4.80
C PHE A 43 -6.14 -17.47 -5.40
N GLU A 44 -6.99 -18.48 -5.59
CA GLU A 44 -8.39 -18.32 -6.06
C GLU A 44 -9.18 -17.31 -5.20
N ARG A 45 -8.92 -17.28 -3.88
CA ARG A 45 -9.55 -16.32 -2.98
C ARG A 45 -9.21 -14.85 -3.31
N TYR A 46 -8.10 -14.60 -4.01
CA TYR A 46 -7.67 -13.27 -4.43
C TYR A 46 -8.15 -12.89 -5.84
N ASP A 47 -8.93 -13.74 -6.53
CA ASP A 47 -9.43 -13.46 -7.88
C ASP A 47 -10.30 -12.20 -7.93
N TYR A 48 -11.18 -12.00 -6.94
CA TYR A 48 -11.98 -10.78 -6.86
C TYR A 48 -11.10 -9.56 -6.64
N VAL A 49 -10.21 -9.65 -5.65
CA VAL A 49 -9.32 -8.57 -5.24
C VAL A 49 -8.47 -8.12 -6.44
N THR A 50 -7.83 -9.07 -7.11
CA THR A 50 -6.99 -8.85 -8.29
C THR A 50 -7.76 -8.20 -9.46
N ARG A 51 -8.99 -8.65 -9.75
CA ARG A 51 -9.82 -8.06 -10.82
C ARG A 51 -10.28 -6.63 -10.53
N THR A 52 -10.39 -6.27 -9.26
CA THR A 52 -10.82 -4.92 -8.84
C THR A 52 -9.65 -3.97 -8.55
N SER A 53 -8.41 -4.43 -8.74
CA SER A 53 -7.19 -3.65 -8.55
C SER A 53 -6.71 -3.03 -9.86
N LEU A 54 -5.95 -1.94 -9.76
CA LEU A 54 -5.37 -1.26 -10.93
C LEU A 54 -4.28 -2.05 -11.67
N GLY A 55 -3.55 -2.94 -10.99
CA GLY A 55 -2.48 -3.73 -11.59
C GLY A 55 -1.44 -4.24 -10.59
N GLU A 56 -0.65 -5.24 -10.99
CA GLU A 56 0.39 -5.87 -10.16
C GLU A 56 1.52 -4.90 -9.73
N SER A 57 1.69 -3.79 -10.44
CA SER A 57 2.73 -2.79 -10.17
C SER A 57 2.31 -1.73 -9.15
N THR A 58 1.01 -1.63 -8.82
CA THR A 58 0.46 -0.55 -7.99
C THR A 58 1.07 -0.51 -6.59
N ALA A 59 1.25 -1.67 -5.94
CA ALA A 59 1.88 -1.71 -4.62
C ALA A 59 3.34 -1.23 -4.63
N GLY A 60 4.10 -1.58 -5.66
CA GLY A 60 5.49 -1.13 -5.80
C GLY A 60 5.59 0.39 -5.92
N ILE A 61 4.70 1.00 -6.69
CA ILE A 61 4.59 2.46 -6.81
C ILE A 61 4.20 3.07 -5.46
N LEU A 62 3.12 2.57 -4.84
CA LEU A 62 2.64 3.07 -3.55
C LEU A 62 3.73 3.03 -2.48
N ILE A 63 4.46 1.92 -2.37
CA ILE A 63 5.53 1.75 -1.39
C ILE A 63 6.66 2.75 -1.64
N ARG A 64 7.12 2.87 -2.89
CA ARG A 64 8.22 3.77 -3.25
C ARG A 64 7.88 5.23 -2.93
N GLU A 65 6.71 5.70 -3.35
CA GLU A 65 6.28 7.09 -3.08
C GLU A 65 6.05 7.33 -1.58
N SER A 66 5.45 6.37 -0.88
CA SER A 66 5.23 6.48 0.57
C SER A 66 6.53 6.54 1.36
N LEU A 67 7.56 5.77 0.97
CA LEU A 67 8.87 5.83 1.63
C LEU A 67 9.57 7.16 1.35
N SER A 68 9.48 7.70 0.12
CA SER A 68 9.97 9.05 -0.18
C SER A 68 9.35 10.09 0.75
N LEU A 69 8.02 10.04 0.91
CA LEU A 69 7.29 10.94 1.79
C LEU A 69 7.71 10.79 3.27
N VAL A 70 7.94 9.56 3.74
CA VAL A 70 8.40 9.32 5.11
C VAL A 70 9.78 9.92 5.35
N GLU A 71 10.70 9.82 4.39
CA GLU A 71 12.04 10.41 4.51
C GLU A 71 11.98 11.93 4.45
N GLU A 72 11.20 12.51 3.54
CA GLU A 72 10.97 13.96 3.46
C GLU A 72 10.32 14.55 4.72
N ALA A 73 9.42 13.79 5.36
CA ALA A 73 8.80 14.21 6.62
C ALA A 73 9.78 14.17 7.81
N ALA A 74 10.84 13.35 7.72
CA ALA A 74 11.83 13.19 8.77
C ALA A 74 12.97 14.21 8.71
N THR A 75 13.15 14.88 7.57
CA THR A 75 14.18 15.92 7.38
C THR A 75 13.67 17.34 7.69
N LYS A 76 12.37 17.48 7.96
CA LYS A 76 11.72 18.70 8.43
C LYS A 76 11.70 18.76 9.95
#